data_AF-A0A800K5H4-F1
#
_entry.id   AF-A0A800K5H4-F1
#
_cell.length_a   1.000
_cell.length_b   1.000
_cell.length_c   1.000
_cell.angle_alpha   90.00
_cell.angle_beta   90.00
_cell.angle_gamma   90.00
#
_symmetry.space_group_name_H-M   'P 1'
#
loop_
_entity.id
_entity.type
_entity.pdbx_description
1 polymer ?
#
loop_
_entity_poly.entity_id
_entity_poly.type
_entity_poly.pdbx_seq_one_letter_code
_entity_poly.pdbx_strand_id
1 'polypeptide(L)' 'MPYYEYRCPTNGRTVEVRHGMDERLETWGELVASAGVDVGTTPADAPVAKLLSAPVPLKGSGGSADFQGCGSGCACVPQA' A
#
# COMPACT_ATOMS: atom_id res chain seq x y z
N MET A 1 -5.56 9.85 -14.88
CA MET A 1 -5.63 10.38 -13.50
C MET A 1 -5.63 9.19 -12.54
N PRO A 2 -4.57 9.01 -11.72
CA PRO A 2 -4.45 7.93 -10.74
C PRO A 2 -5.42 8.09 -9.58
N TYR A 3 -5.62 7.00 -8.83
CA TYR A 3 -6.36 6.98 -7.57
C TYR A 3 -5.38 6.95 -6.41
N TYR A 4 -5.64 7.76 -5.40
CA TYR A 4 -4.87 7.81 -4.16
C TYR A 4 -5.81 7.59 -2.99
N GLU A 5 -5.36 6.79 -2.06
CA GLU A 5 -6.08 6.52 -0.82
C GLU A 5 -5.48 7.38 0.29
N TYR A 6 -6.32 8.02 1.09
CA TYR A 6 -5.90 8.82 2.24
C TYR A 6 -6.66 8.39 3.48
N ARG A 7 -5.97 8.40 4.61
CA ARG A 7 -6.54 8.08 5.92
C ARG A 7 -6.47 9.28 6.83
N CYS A 8 -7.58 9.60 7.47
CA CYS A 8 -7.62 10.58 8.54
C CYS A 8 -7.41 9.86 9.90
N PRO A 9 -6.31 10.11 10.63
CA PRO A 9 -6.08 9.51 11.93
C PRO A 9 -7.10 9.97 12.99
N THR A 10 -7.69 11.16 12.83
CA THR A 10 -8.65 11.73 13.79
C THR A 10 -9.95 10.94 13.87
N ASN A 11 -10.47 10.47 12.73
CA ASN A 11 -11.72 9.69 12.67
C ASN A 11 -11.49 8.22 12.29
N GLY A 12 -10.25 7.85 11.91
CA GLY A 12 -9.86 6.52 11.45
C GLY A 12 -10.39 6.14 10.07
N ARG A 13 -11.04 7.05 9.34
CA ARG A 13 -11.65 6.81 8.03
C ARG A 13 -10.63 6.92 6.91
N THR A 14 -10.91 6.16 5.86
CA THR A 14 -10.13 6.14 4.63
C THR A 14 -11.01 6.60 3.48
N VAL A 15 -10.48 7.47 2.62
CA VAL A 15 -11.18 8.03 1.45
C VAL A 15 -10.28 7.90 0.23
N GLU A 16 -10.85 7.45 -0.87
CA GLU A 16 -10.19 7.39 -2.17
C GLU A 16 -10.50 8.65 -2.98
N VAL A 17 -9.47 9.26 -3.56
CA VAL A 17 -9.56 10.46 -4.40
C VAL A 17 -8.81 10.26 -5.69
N ARG A 18 -9.29 10.91 -6.75
CA ARG A 18 -8.70 10.82 -8.09
C ARG A 18 -8.15 12.18 -8.51
N HIS A 19 -6.85 12.38 -8.31
CA HIS A 19 -6.19 13.66 -8.60
C HIS A 19 -4.80 13.45 -9.24
N GLY A 20 -4.20 14.54 -9.76
CA GLY A 20 -2.85 14.49 -10.33
C GLY A 20 -1.77 14.29 -9.26
N MET A 21 -0.59 13.78 -9.64
CA MET A 21 0.54 13.65 -8.69
C MET A 21 1.00 15.00 -8.08
N ASP A 22 0.76 16.10 -8.80
CA ASP A 22 1.09 17.46 -8.40
C ASP A 22 0.14 18.00 -7.30
N GLU A 23 -1.06 17.43 -7.19
CA GLU A 23 -2.00 17.76 -6.12
C GLU A 23 -1.59 17.06 -4.81
N ARG A 24 -1.46 17.87 -3.75
CA ARG A 24 -1.19 17.41 -2.40
C ARG A 24 -2.34 17.85 -1.50
N LEU A 25 -2.95 16.87 -0.83
CA LEU A 25 -4.02 17.08 0.13
C LEU A 25 -3.43 16.86 1.53
N GLU A 26 -3.50 17.85 2.40
CA GLU A 26 -2.92 17.81 3.75
C GLU A 26 -3.99 17.78 4.83
N THR A 27 -5.17 18.32 4.52
CA THR A 27 -6.30 18.43 5.45
C THR A 27 -7.52 17.62 5.02
N TRP A 28 -8.37 17.28 5.99
CA TRP A 28 -9.62 16.56 5.77
C TRP A 28 -10.58 17.34 4.86
N GLY A 29 -10.64 18.66 5.02
CA GLY A 29 -11.48 19.55 4.20
C GLY A 29 -11.13 19.48 2.72
N GLU A 30 -9.84 19.51 2.39
CA GLU A 30 -9.36 19.36 1.00
C GLU A 30 -9.67 17.96 0.46
N LEU A 31 -9.48 16.92 1.28
CA LEU A 31 -9.74 15.54 0.89
C LEU A 31 -11.21 15.30 0.54
N VAL A 32 -12.13 15.76 1.40
CA VAL A 32 -13.57 15.57 1.18
C VAL A 32 -14.08 16.41 0.02
N ALA A 33 -13.53 17.63 -0.18
CA ALA A 33 -13.85 18.46 -1.33
C ALA A 33 -13.41 17.81 -2.64
N SER A 34 -12.21 17.22 -2.68
CA SER A 34 -11.68 16.50 -3.85
C SER A 34 -12.47 15.21 -4.14
N ALA A 35 -12.89 14.48 -3.10
CA ALA A 35 -13.72 13.27 -3.23
C ALA A 35 -15.21 13.55 -3.47
N GLY A 36 -15.68 14.80 -3.31
CA GLY A 36 -17.10 15.13 -3.38
C GLY A 36 -17.95 14.51 -2.25
N VAL A 37 -17.35 14.32 -1.07
CA VAL A 37 -18.01 13.80 0.14
C VAL A 37 -18.20 14.90 1.17
N ASP A 38 -19.15 14.70 2.08
CA ASP A 38 -19.42 15.65 3.16
C ASP A 38 -18.36 15.58 4.27
N VAL A 39 -17.97 16.73 4.81
CA VAL A 39 -16.98 16.84 5.89
C VAL A 39 -17.45 16.15 7.18
N GLY A 40 -18.76 16.11 7.40
CA GLY A 40 -19.41 15.52 8.56
C GLY A 40 -18.99 16.19 9.88
N THR A 41 -18.70 15.36 10.87
CA THR A 41 -18.26 15.79 12.22
C THR A 41 -16.75 16.02 12.33
N THR A 42 -15.96 15.58 11.34
CA THR A 42 -14.50 15.71 11.43
C THR A 42 -14.10 17.15 11.10
N PRO A 43 -13.25 17.81 11.90
CA PRO A 43 -12.85 19.17 11.60
C PRO A 43 -12.11 19.22 10.25
N ALA A 44 -12.39 20.26 9.46
CA ALA A 44 -11.78 20.42 8.13
C ALA A 44 -10.25 20.52 8.18
N ASP A 45 -9.71 21.09 9.26
CA ASP A 45 -8.27 21.23 9.51
C ASP A 45 -7.62 19.93 10.02
N ALA A 46 -8.38 18.84 10.21
CA ALA A 46 -7.81 17.57 10.65
C ALA A 46 -6.76 17.09 9.65
N PRO A 47 -5.57 16.66 10.12
CA PRO A 47 -4.52 16.17 9.23
C PRO A 47 -4.96 14.88 8.54
N VAL A 48 -4.51 14.66 7.31
CA VAL A 48 -4.69 13.40 6.57
C VAL A 48 -3.36 12.82 6.12
N ALA A 49 -3.29 11.49 6.00
CA ALA A 49 -2.11 10.77 5.57
C ALA A 49 -2.39 10.00 4.29
N LYS A 50 -1.61 10.24 3.23
CA LYS A 50 -1.69 9.46 1.99
C LYS A 50 -1.20 8.03 2.26
N LEU A 51 -2.09 7.07 2.05
CA LEU A 51 -1.77 5.65 2.03
C LEU A 51 -1.21 5.33 0.63
N LEU A 52 0.10 5.50 0.47
CA LEU A 52 0.77 4.83 -0.64
C LEU A 52 0.87 3.36 -0.25
N SER A 53 0.28 2.46 -1.03
CA SER A 53 0.55 1.03 -0.90
C SER A 53 2.06 0.87 -0.97
N ALA A 54 2.70 0.51 0.16
CA ALA A 54 4.11 0.22 0.16
C ALA A 54 4.35 -0.85 -0.92
N PRO A 55 5.37 -0.72 -1.79
CA PRO A 55 5.79 -1.85 -2.57
C PRO A 55 6.05 -2.96 -1.56
N VAL A 56 5.31 -4.06 -1.66
CA VAL A 56 5.61 -5.28 -0.91
C VAL A 56 7.11 -5.50 -1.07
N PRO A 57 7.91 -5.48 0.00
CA PRO A 57 9.29 -5.85 -0.15
C PRO A 57 9.27 -7.28 -0.66
N LEU A 58 9.67 -7.48 -1.92
CA LEU A 58 10.15 -8.76 -2.43
C LEU A 58 11.46 -9.06 -1.69
N LYS A 59 11.39 -9.23 -0.37
CA LYS A 59 12.47 -9.82 0.40
C LYS A 59 12.43 -11.30 0.04
N GLY A 60 13.27 -11.64 -0.93
CA GLY A 60 13.62 -13.02 -1.23
C GLY A 60 13.95 -13.76 0.07
N SER A 61 13.43 -14.98 0.14
CA SER A 61 13.63 -15.94 1.22
C SER A 61 15.08 -15.96 1.69
N GLY A 62 15.32 -15.60 2.95
CA GLY A 62 16.61 -15.65 3.59
C GLY A 62 16.48 -16.18 5.02
N GLY A 63 16.49 -17.51 5.15
CA GLY A 63 16.59 -18.29 6.39
C GLY A 63 15.23 -18.80 6.92
N SER A 64 14.97 -20.10 7.09
CA SER A 64 15.81 -21.31 7.08
C SER A 64 14.90 -22.54 6.94
N ALA A 65 15.51 -23.68 6.55
CA ALA A 65 14.96 -25.05 6.57
C ALA A 65 14.06 -25.46 5.37
N ASP A 66 14.66 -26.32 4.53
CA ASP A 66 14.00 -27.45 3.86
C ASP A 66 12.90 -27.17 2.83
N PHE A 67 13.26 -26.50 1.75
CA PHE A 67 12.64 -26.81 0.46
C PHE A 67 13.73 -27.01 -0.59
N GLN A 68 14.37 -28.19 -0.53
CA GLN A 68 15.11 -28.72 -1.66
C GLN A 68 14.08 -29.18 -2.70
N GLY A 69 13.55 -28.20 -3.43
CA GLY A 69 12.78 -28.42 -4.63
C GLY A 69 13.59 -29.28 -5.60
N CYS A 70 12.91 -30.25 -6.18
CA CYS A 70 13.37 -31.13 -7.26
C CYS A 70 14.03 -30.29 -8.37
N GLY A 71 15.36 -30.20 -8.35
CA GLY A 71 16.18 -29.51 -9.35
C GLY A 71 16.96 -30.53 -10.15
N SER A 72 16.48 -30.80 -11.35
CA SER A 72 17.06 -31.57 -12.44
C SER A 72 18.58 -31.75 -12.41
N GLY A 73 19.02 -32.96 -12.06
CA GLY A 73 20.39 -33.42 -12.19
C GLY A 73 20.44 -34.94 -12.14
N CYS A 74 19.96 -35.60 -13.20
CA CYS A 74 20.22 -37.02 -13.43
C CYS A 74 21.73 -37.27 -13.44
N ALA A 75 22.24 -37.93 -12.40
CA ALA A 75 23.50 -38.65 -12.43
C ALA A 75 23.31 -39.98 -11.68
N CYS A 76 22.62 -40.91 -12.33
CA CYS A 76 22.67 -42.32 -11.97
C CYS A 76 24.06 -42.83 -12.35
N VAL A 77 25.00 -42.85 -11.41
CA VAL A 77 26.21 -43.67 -11.52
C VAL A 77 26.22 -44.65 -10.34
N PRO A 78 26.00 -45.96 -10.55
CA PRO A 78 26.40 -46.96 -9.59
C PRO A 78 27.91 -47.16 -9.75
N GLN A 79 28.68 -47.02 -8.68
CA GLN A 79 30.04 -47.53 -8.68
C GLN A 79 30.15 -48.66 -7.67
N ALA A 80 30.49 -49.82 -8.23
CA ALA A 80 30.65 -51.14 -7.64
C ALA A 80 31.65 -51.18 -6.48
#